data_AF-A0A958Z359-F1
#
_entry.id   AF-A0A958Z359-F1
#
_cell.length_a   1.000
_cell.length_b   1.000
_cell.length_c   1.000
_cell.angle_alpha   90.00
_cell.angle_beta   90.00
_cell.angle_gamma   90.00
#
_symmetry.space_group_name_H-M   'P 1'
#
loop_
_entity.id
_entity.type
_entity.pdbx_description
1 polymer ?
#
loop_
_entity_poly.entity_id
_entity_poly.type
_entity_poly.pdbx_seq_one_letter_code
_entity_poly.pdbx_strand_id
1 'polypeptide(L)'
;MKFKKIIPLVLFFFTITASNAQYKFSGYVNAESTKGAVYLSAVDDYRKISGVFPEQILNKIYPDSTGYFSFSGDNLPSENKIYRIHVDTCAEEDQNTAHFTGQCPNSKEVNFIANNSDTLMLPFSFDDEMFCRVVSKNEKANAFLKIDSLKHDMIFAFGTYRSEANRKINSKKWFSILQQYGEQLHEPLAELYSYAFFSDRAQPLH
;
A
#
# COMPACT_ATOMS: atom_id res chain seq x y z
N MET A 1 -7.88 -60.34 -8.99
CA MET A 1 -7.04 -59.13 -9.24
C MET A 1 -7.08 -58.20 -8.03
N LYS A 2 -5.93 -57.63 -7.68
CA LYS A 2 -5.58 -57.09 -6.35
C LYS A 2 -6.17 -55.68 -6.08
N PHE A 3 -7.45 -55.59 -5.70
CA PHE A 3 -8.10 -54.32 -5.34
C PHE A 3 -7.50 -53.61 -4.11
N LYS A 4 -6.83 -54.34 -3.19
CA LYS A 4 -6.18 -53.76 -1.99
C LYS A 4 -4.97 -52.85 -2.29
N LYS A 5 -4.41 -52.88 -3.50
CA LYS A 5 -3.26 -52.02 -3.88
C LYS A 5 -3.64 -50.70 -4.55
N ILE A 6 -4.91 -50.50 -4.89
CA ILE A 6 -5.39 -49.28 -5.57
C ILE A 6 -5.72 -48.17 -4.55
N ILE A 7 -6.13 -48.54 -3.34
CA ILE A 7 -6.48 -47.61 -2.26
C ILE A 7 -5.35 -46.64 -1.85
N PRO A 8 -4.08 -47.07 -1.66
CA PRO A 8 -3.01 -46.12 -1.34
C PRO A 8 -2.62 -45.22 -2.52
N LEU A 9 -2.90 -45.61 -3.77
CA LEU A 9 -2.62 -44.82 -4.96
C LEU A 9 -3.62 -43.65 -5.10
N VAL A 10 -4.89 -43.87 -4.72
CA VAL A 10 -5.93 -42.83 -4.73
C VAL A 10 -5.73 -41.84 -3.58
N LEU A 11 -5.24 -42.29 -2.41
CA LEU A 11 -4.91 -41.40 -1.29
C LEU A 11 -3.74 -40.45 -1.61
N PHE A 12 -2.76 -40.88 -2.42
CA PHE A 12 -1.60 -40.07 -2.81
C PHE A 12 -1.96 -38.96 -3.83
N PHE A 13 -3.02 -39.14 -4.62
CA PHE A 13 -3.50 -38.11 -5.56
C PHE A 13 -4.28 -36.98 -4.87
N PHE A 14 -4.74 -37.18 -3.64
CA PHE A 14 -5.50 -36.16 -2.89
C PHE A 14 -4.61 -35.18 -2.10
N THR A 15 -3.28 -35.38 -2.08
CA THR A 15 -2.36 -34.57 -1.28
C THR A 15 -1.61 -33.47 -2.06
N ILE A 16 -1.89 -33.27 -3.36
CA ILE A 16 -1.11 -32.34 -4.22
C ILE A 16 -1.95 -31.21 -4.84
N THR A 17 -3.08 -30.82 -4.23
CA THR A 17 -3.62 -29.48 -4.48
C THR A 17 -2.81 -28.50 -3.63
N ALA A 18 -1.53 -28.32 -3.96
CA ALA A 18 -0.79 -27.16 -3.51
C ALA A 18 -1.50 -25.94 -4.13
N SER A 19 -2.37 -25.32 -3.35
CA SER A 19 -3.03 -24.07 -3.72
C SER A 19 -1.91 -23.06 -3.89
N ASN A 20 -1.52 -22.78 -5.13
CA ASN A 20 -0.63 -21.67 -5.41
C ASN A 20 -1.33 -20.42 -4.88
N ALA A 21 -0.70 -19.77 -3.90
CA ALA A 21 -1.18 -18.50 -3.41
C ALA A 21 -1.17 -17.53 -4.59
N GLN A 22 -2.33 -16.96 -4.91
CA GLN A 22 -2.46 -15.95 -5.95
C GLN A 22 -3.02 -14.71 -5.31
N TYR A 23 -2.25 -13.64 -5.35
CA TYR A 23 -2.73 -12.36 -4.84
C TYR A 23 -3.82 -11.84 -5.77
N LYS A 24 -4.71 -11.03 -5.21
CA LYS A 24 -5.69 -10.30 -6.01
C LYS A 24 -5.92 -8.91 -5.44
N PHE A 25 -5.46 -7.89 -6.15
CA PHE A 25 -5.60 -6.50 -5.74
C PHE A 25 -6.48 -5.77 -6.75
N SER A 26 -7.58 -5.19 -6.29
CA SER A 26 -8.56 -4.56 -7.17
C SER A 26 -9.10 -3.27 -6.59
N GLY A 27 -9.79 -2.47 -7.41
CA GLY A 27 -10.36 -1.22 -6.95
C GLY A 27 -11.01 -0.44 -8.07
N TYR A 28 -11.32 0.81 -7.78
CA TYR A 28 -11.91 1.73 -8.74
C TYR A 28 -11.13 3.02 -8.85
N VAL A 29 -11.14 3.60 -10.06
CA VAL A 29 -10.70 4.97 -10.31
C VAL A 29 -11.87 5.84 -10.77
N ASN A 30 -11.75 7.15 -10.56
CA ASN A 30 -12.75 8.13 -10.97
C ASN A 30 -12.76 8.32 -12.50
N ALA A 31 -13.82 8.95 -13.01
CA ALA A 31 -14.03 9.17 -14.44
C ALA A 31 -12.84 9.90 -15.12
N GLU A 32 -12.24 10.87 -14.44
CA GLU A 32 -11.09 11.63 -14.94
C GLU A 32 -9.83 10.76 -15.11
N SER A 33 -9.71 9.73 -14.27
CA SER A 33 -8.55 8.83 -14.22
C SER A 33 -8.72 7.55 -15.03
N THR A 34 -9.91 7.31 -15.61
CA THR A 34 -10.18 6.14 -16.49
C THR A 34 -9.29 6.08 -17.73
N LYS A 35 -8.79 7.24 -18.18
CA LYS A 35 -7.86 7.35 -19.32
C LYS A 35 -6.41 7.10 -18.91
N GLY A 36 -6.10 7.16 -17.62
CA GLY A 36 -4.78 6.92 -17.07
C GLY A 36 -4.51 5.44 -16.90
N ALA A 37 -3.24 5.09 -16.74
CA ALA A 37 -2.86 3.74 -16.37
C ALA A 37 -2.78 3.61 -14.84
N VAL A 38 -3.19 2.45 -14.34
CA VAL A 38 -3.01 2.06 -12.94
C VAL A 38 -1.80 1.13 -12.87
N TYR A 39 -0.96 1.35 -11.87
CA TYR A 39 0.29 0.65 -11.70
C TYR A 39 0.32 -0.04 -10.34
N LEU A 40 0.91 -1.23 -10.31
CA LEU A 40 1.26 -1.94 -9.09
C LEU A 40 2.79 -1.90 -8.94
N SER A 41 3.27 -1.39 -7.81
CA SER A 41 4.70 -1.27 -7.51
C SER A 41 5.08 -1.94 -6.19
N ALA A 42 6.30 -2.47 -6.11
CA ALA A 42 6.93 -2.94 -4.86
C ALA A 42 7.90 -1.88 -4.31
N VAL A 43 7.71 -1.49 -3.05
CA VAL A 43 8.52 -0.45 -2.39
C VAL A 43 9.48 -1.13 -1.42
N ASP A 44 10.63 -1.57 -1.93
CA ASP A 44 11.65 -2.23 -1.10
C ASP A 44 12.48 -1.24 -0.28
N ASP A 45 12.81 -0.07 -0.85
CA ASP A 45 13.50 1.01 -0.13
C ASP A 45 12.48 1.93 0.54
N TYR A 46 12.38 1.87 1.86
CA TYR A 46 11.46 2.70 2.66
C TYR A 46 11.70 4.21 2.48
N ARG A 47 12.89 4.63 2.03
CA ARG A 47 13.17 6.05 1.76
C ARG A 47 12.50 6.56 0.49
N LYS A 48 12.07 5.63 -0.38
CA LYS A 48 11.35 5.90 -1.62
C LYS A 48 9.83 5.79 -1.47
N ILE A 49 9.32 5.77 -0.24
CA ILE A 49 7.91 5.52 0.04
C ILE A 49 6.97 6.68 -0.32
N SER A 50 7.52 7.87 -0.53
CA SER A 50 6.81 9.11 -0.84
C SER A 50 6.82 9.51 -2.31
N GLY A 51 7.48 8.73 -3.18
CA GLY A 51 7.61 9.07 -4.61
C GLY A 51 7.46 7.85 -5.49
N VAL A 52 6.95 8.03 -6.71
CA VAL A 52 6.76 6.95 -7.69
C VAL A 52 8.04 6.78 -8.51
N PHE A 53 8.62 5.57 -8.48
CA PHE A 53 9.85 5.25 -9.18
C PHE A 53 9.63 4.14 -10.21
N PRO A 54 10.02 4.31 -11.48
CA PRO A 54 9.80 3.30 -12.52
C PRO A 54 10.38 1.93 -12.21
N GLU A 55 11.54 1.87 -11.55
CA GLU A 55 12.19 0.60 -11.16
C GLU A 55 11.40 -0.21 -10.13
N GLN A 56 10.39 0.38 -9.49
CA GLN A 56 9.52 -0.29 -8.52
C GLN A 56 8.29 -0.93 -9.17
N ILE A 57 7.98 -0.62 -10.44
CA ILE A 57 6.76 -1.06 -11.12
C ILE A 57 6.84 -2.56 -11.43
N LEU A 58 5.87 -3.31 -10.91
CA LEU A 58 5.68 -4.74 -11.19
C LEU A 58 4.73 -4.97 -12.36
N ASN A 59 3.66 -4.16 -12.46
CA ASN A 59 2.62 -4.34 -13.47
C ASN A 59 1.88 -3.03 -13.78
N LYS A 60 1.28 -2.95 -14.98
CA LYS A 60 0.51 -1.81 -15.50
C LYS A 60 -0.79 -2.33 -16.12
N ILE A 61 -1.91 -1.70 -15.81
CA ILE A 61 -3.22 -2.00 -16.40
C ILE A 61 -3.99 -0.72 -16.70
N TYR A 62 -4.91 -0.79 -17.67
CA TYR A 62 -5.90 0.25 -17.89
C TYR A 62 -7.23 -0.15 -17.23
N PRO A 63 -7.85 0.75 -16.45
CA PRO A 63 -9.18 0.52 -15.93
C PRO A 63 -10.20 0.25 -17.04
N ASP A 64 -11.24 -0.51 -16.72
CA ASP A 64 -12.36 -0.69 -17.65
C ASP A 64 -13.23 0.58 -17.76
N SER A 65 -14.30 0.51 -18.56
CA SER A 65 -15.22 1.64 -18.76
C SER A 65 -15.94 2.10 -17.49
N THR A 66 -15.96 1.28 -16.44
CA THR A 66 -16.52 1.62 -15.12
C THR A 66 -15.47 2.16 -14.15
N GLY A 67 -14.20 2.22 -14.58
CA GLY A 67 -13.07 2.58 -13.74
C GLY A 67 -12.55 1.43 -12.88
N TYR A 68 -13.04 0.19 -13.08
CA TYR A 68 -12.56 -0.97 -12.33
C TYR A 68 -11.20 -1.44 -12.83
N PHE A 69 -10.30 -1.79 -11.91
CA PHE A 69 -9.02 -2.44 -12.21
C PHE A 69 -8.81 -3.66 -11.31
N SER A 70 -8.00 -4.61 -11.80
CA SER A 70 -7.61 -5.79 -11.04
C SER A 70 -6.22 -6.28 -11.45
N PHE A 71 -5.35 -6.47 -10.46
CA PHE A 71 -4.10 -7.19 -10.56
C PHE A 71 -4.24 -8.56 -9.91
N SER A 72 -3.64 -9.57 -10.52
CA SER A 72 -3.53 -10.91 -9.94
C SER A 72 -2.32 -11.63 -10.50
N GLY A 73 -1.74 -12.52 -9.71
CA GLY A 73 -0.60 -13.33 -10.11
C GLY A 73 -0.08 -14.15 -8.94
N ASP A 74 1.06 -14.81 -9.14
CA ASP A 74 1.73 -15.67 -8.16
C ASP A 74 3.19 -15.28 -7.90
N ASN A 75 3.60 -14.11 -8.41
CA ASN A 75 4.99 -13.64 -8.43
C ASN A 75 5.38 -12.76 -7.23
N LEU A 76 4.54 -12.66 -6.19
CA LEU A 76 4.88 -11.92 -4.96
C LEU A 76 5.53 -12.85 -3.93
N PRO A 77 6.34 -12.31 -3.00
CA PRO A 77 6.83 -13.07 -1.84
C PRO A 77 5.69 -13.52 -0.92
N SER A 78 5.93 -14.61 -0.19
CA SER A 78 5.02 -15.10 0.86
C SER A 78 5.04 -14.23 2.13
N GLU A 79 6.13 -13.49 2.35
CA GLU A 79 6.25 -12.53 3.43
C GLU A 79 5.60 -11.19 3.07
N ASN A 80 5.17 -10.45 4.10
CA ASN A 80 4.61 -9.12 3.91
C ASN A 80 5.66 -8.17 3.33
N LYS A 81 5.26 -7.43 2.31
CA LYS A 81 6.03 -6.34 1.70
C LYS A 81 5.16 -5.09 1.58
N ILE A 82 5.82 -3.97 1.32
CA ILE A 82 5.16 -2.69 1.02
C ILE A 82 4.88 -2.67 -0.47
N TYR A 83 3.62 -2.51 -0.82
CA TYR A 83 3.18 -2.32 -2.19
C TYR A 83 2.51 -0.96 -2.34
N ARG A 84 2.51 -0.48 -3.58
CA ARG A 84 1.80 0.74 -3.95
C ARG A 84 0.90 0.48 -5.14
N ILE A 85 -0.30 1.01 -5.07
CA ILE A 85 -1.14 1.24 -6.25
C ILE A 85 -1.16 2.74 -6.49
N HIS A 86 -0.86 3.15 -7.72
CA HIS A 86 -0.99 4.55 -8.14
C HIS A 86 -1.62 4.64 -9.52
N VAL A 87 -2.26 5.78 -9.78
CA VAL A 87 -2.81 6.14 -11.09
C VAL A 87 -2.17 7.44 -11.54
N ASP A 88 -1.64 7.43 -12.76
CA ASP A 88 -1.04 8.60 -13.38
C ASP A 88 -1.84 9.00 -14.62
N THR A 89 -2.27 10.26 -14.65
CA THR A 89 -2.92 10.90 -15.81
C THR A 89 -2.01 11.91 -16.52
N CYS A 90 -0.75 12.03 -16.08
CA CYS A 90 0.28 12.85 -16.72
C CYS A 90 0.68 12.26 -18.09
N ALA A 91 0.83 13.11 -19.12
CA ALA A 91 1.20 12.69 -20.47
C ALA A 91 2.61 12.06 -20.50
N GLU A 92 2.84 11.06 -21.37
CA GLU A 92 4.13 10.33 -21.44
C GLU A 92 5.34 11.24 -21.77
N GLU A 93 5.11 12.40 -22.39
CA GLU A 93 6.16 13.40 -22.67
C GLU A 93 6.57 14.20 -21.43
N ASP A 94 5.64 14.38 -20.47
CA ASP A 94 5.87 15.05 -19.17
C ASP A 94 6.41 14.08 -18.10
N GLN A 95 6.29 12.77 -18.35
CA GLN A 95 6.75 11.72 -17.45
C GLN A 95 8.27 11.77 -17.24
N ASN A 96 9.07 12.05 -18.28
CA ASN A 96 10.55 12.03 -18.16
C ASN A 96 11.15 13.08 -17.21
N THR A 97 10.50 14.23 -17.00
CA THR A 97 10.97 15.28 -16.09
C THR A 97 10.32 15.17 -14.71
N ALA A 98 9.07 14.72 -14.62
CA ALA A 98 8.36 14.47 -13.35
C ALA A 98 8.78 13.15 -12.66
N HIS A 99 9.31 12.17 -13.41
CA HIS A 99 9.84 10.91 -12.85
C HIS A 99 11.12 11.08 -12.01
N PHE A 100 11.84 12.20 -12.14
CA PHE A 100 13.01 12.48 -11.31
C PHE A 100 12.65 13.10 -9.95
N THR A 101 11.48 13.74 -9.83
CA THR A 101 11.02 14.33 -8.56
C THR A 101 9.98 13.46 -7.85
N GLY A 102 9.39 12.48 -8.54
CA GLY A 102 8.41 11.55 -7.98
C GLY A 102 7.06 12.18 -7.68
N GLN A 103 6.73 13.33 -8.28
CA GLN A 103 5.48 14.07 -8.03
C GLN A 103 4.78 14.43 -9.35
N CYS A 104 3.67 13.75 -9.66
CA CYS A 104 2.70 14.17 -10.67
C CYS A 104 1.53 14.85 -9.93
N PRO A 105 1.16 16.11 -10.24
CA PRO A 105 0.10 16.82 -9.53
C PRO A 105 -1.28 16.13 -9.61
N ASN A 106 -1.48 15.36 -10.68
CA ASN A 106 -2.72 14.61 -10.94
C ASN A 106 -2.55 13.11 -10.68
N SER A 107 -1.55 12.70 -9.89
CA SER A 107 -1.44 11.31 -9.43
C SER A 107 -2.14 11.11 -8.09
N LYS A 108 -2.72 9.93 -7.93
CA LYS A 108 -3.25 9.44 -6.66
C LYS A 108 -2.58 8.10 -6.37
N GLU A 109 -2.21 7.87 -5.12
CA GLU A 109 -1.52 6.66 -4.71
C GLU A 109 -1.98 6.18 -3.33
N VAL A 110 -1.79 4.89 -3.07
CA VAL A 110 -1.91 4.28 -1.75
C VAL A 110 -0.82 3.24 -1.56
N ASN A 111 -0.13 3.35 -0.43
CA ASN A 111 0.76 2.30 0.06
C ASN A 111 -0.04 1.33 0.95
N PHE A 112 0.22 0.05 0.83
CA PHE A 112 -0.38 -0.98 1.68
C PHE A 112 0.59 -2.13 1.93
N ILE A 113 0.30 -2.93 2.96
CA ILE A 113 1.04 -4.16 3.26
C ILE A 113 0.29 -5.34 2.66
N ALA A 114 0.98 -6.19 1.91
CA ALA A 114 0.40 -7.43 1.39
C ALA A 114 1.47 -8.52 1.19
N ASN A 115 1.02 -9.73 0.87
CA ASN A 115 1.84 -10.84 0.37
C ASN A 115 1.11 -11.60 -0.76
N ASN A 116 1.74 -12.65 -1.29
CA ASN A 116 1.21 -13.44 -2.42
C ASN A 116 -0.13 -14.16 -2.17
N SER A 117 -0.60 -14.22 -0.92
CA SER A 117 -1.87 -14.87 -0.56
C SER A 117 -2.99 -13.87 -0.27
N ASP A 118 -2.68 -12.58 -0.27
CA ASP A 118 -3.63 -11.54 0.11
C ASP A 118 -4.59 -11.18 -1.03
N THR A 119 -5.83 -10.90 -0.64
CA THR A 119 -6.84 -10.30 -1.51
C THR A 119 -7.24 -8.97 -0.91
N LEU A 120 -7.13 -7.90 -1.69
CA LEU A 120 -7.52 -6.56 -1.26
C LEU A 120 -8.37 -5.85 -2.30
N MET A 121 -9.21 -4.95 -1.80
CA MET A 121 -10.07 -4.08 -2.59
C MET A 121 -9.89 -2.63 -2.14
N LEU A 122 -9.77 -1.72 -3.10
CA LEU A 122 -9.70 -0.28 -2.94
C LEU A 122 -11.00 0.35 -3.46
N PRO A 123 -12.11 0.26 -2.72
CA PRO A 123 -13.34 0.94 -3.09
C PRO A 123 -13.21 2.46 -2.87
N PHE A 124 -14.12 3.23 -3.46
CA PHE A 124 -14.28 4.64 -3.09
C PHE A 124 -14.61 4.79 -1.60
N SER A 125 -14.21 5.93 -1.03
CA SER A 125 -14.63 6.36 0.31
C SER A 125 -16.06 6.91 0.29
N PHE A 126 -16.53 7.44 1.42
CA PHE A 126 -17.85 8.06 1.51
C PHE A 126 -17.98 9.34 0.65
N ASP A 127 -16.86 10.04 0.43
CA ASP A 127 -16.80 11.29 -0.34
C ASP A 127 -16.32 11.04 -1.79
N ASP A 128 -16.54 9.84 -2.32
CA ASP A 128 -16.11 9.39 -3.65
C ASP A 128 -14.59 9.53 -3.90
N GLU A 129 -13.79 9.52 -2.83
CA GLU A 129 -12.33 9.61 -2.96
C GLU A 129 -11.72 8.24 -3.28
N MET A 130 -10.82 8.23 -4.27
CA MET A 130 -10.01 7.06 -4.61
C MET A 130 -8.99 6.79 -3.51
N PHE A 131 -8.71 5.50 -3.28
CA PHE A 131 -7.54 5.04 -2.50
C PHE A 131 -7.50 5.42 -1.02
N CYS A 132 -8.55 6.03 -0.47
CA CYS A 132 -8.66 6.38 0.95
C CYS A 132 -9.15 5.20 1.84
N ARG A 133 -9.38 4.01 1.26
CA ARG A 133 -9.85 2.82 1.99
C ARG A 133 -9.27 1.53 1.42
N VAL A 134 -8.72 0.69 2.30
CA VAL A 134 -8.23 -0.66 1.98
C VAL A 134 -9.12 -1.69 2.68
N VAL A 135 -9.76 -2.56 1.91
CA VAL A 135 -10.56 -3.68 2.42
C VAL A 135 -9.81 -4.97 2.14
N SER A 136 -9.36 -5.65 3.20
CA SER A 136 -8.64 -6.92 3.13
C SER A 136 -8.96 -7.79 4.34
N LYS A 137 -8.79 -9.11 4.22
CA LYS A 137 -8.78 -10.01 5.39
C LYS A 137 -7.53 -9.82 6.25
N ASN A 138 -6.44 -9.37 5.64
CA ASN A 138 -5.23 -9.00 6.34
C ASN A 138 -5.39 -7.58 6.92
N GLU A 139 -5.66 -7.49 8.21
CA GLU A 139 -5.87 -6.21 8.92
C GLU A 139 -4.68 -5.25 8.78
N LYS A 140 -3.48 -5.80 8.56
CA LYS A 140 -2.23 -5.04 8.37
C LYS A 140 -2.22 -4.26 7.05
N ALA A 141 -3.04 -4.65 6.08
CA ALA A 141 -3.10 -3.96 4.79
C ALA A 141 -3.53 -2.49 4.93
N ASN A 142 -4.32 -2.17 5.97
CA ASN A 142 -4.80 -0.81 6.25
C ASN A 142 -3.84 -0.01 7.15
N ALA A 143 -2.67 -0.56 7.51
CA ALA A 143 -1.79 0.04 8.50
C ALA A 143 -1.32 1.44 8.11
N PHE A 144 -0.93 1.62 6.85
CA PHE A 144 -0.37 2.86 6.35
C PHE A 144 -1.42 3.97 6.24
N LEU A 145 -2.64 3.67 5.79
CA LEU A 145 -3.74 4.64 5.80
C LEU A 145 -4.03 5.15 7.22
N LYS A 146 -3.97 4.26 8.23
CA LYS A 146 -4.14 4.68 9.62
C LYS A 146 -2.98 5.54 10.11
N ILE A 147 -1.74 5.20 9.75
CA ILE A 147 -0.56 6.02 10.09
C ILE A 147 -0.64 7.39 9.42
N ASP A 148 -1.06 7.48 8.16
CA ASP A 148 -1.22 8.74 7.44
C ASP A 148 -2.34 9.61 8.02
N SER A 149 -3.43 9.00 8.50
CA SER A 149 -4.45 9.69 9.30
C SER A 149 -3.85 10.25 10.61
N LEU A 150 -3.07 9.47 11.35
CA LEU A 150 -2.43 9.93 12.60
C LEU A 150 -1.40 11.04 12.34
N LYS A 151 -0.68 10.98 11.22
CA LYS A 151 0.23 12.05 10.77
C LYS A 151 -0.51 13.35 10.50
N HIS A 152 -1.68 13.28 9.85
CA HIS A 152 -2.50 14.45 9.60
C HIS A 152 -2.93 15.12 10.93
N ASP A 153 -3.44 14.33 11.87
CA ASP A 153 -3.82 14.82 13.21
C ASP A 153 -2.61 15.42 13.97
N MET A 154 -1.43 14.81 13.82
CA MET A 154 -0.20 15.34 14.37
C MET A 154 0.15 16.71 13.78
N ILE A 155 0.19 16.83 12.45
CA ILE A 155 0.51 18.10 11.77
C ILE A 155 -0.44 19.21 12.24
N PHE A 156 -1.73 18.90 12.36
CA PHE A 156 -2.73 19.82 12.89
C PHE A 156 -2.39 20.28 14.33
N ALA A 157 -2.06 19.35 15.22
CA ALA A 157 -1.71 19.66 16.62
C ALA A 157 -0.43 20.52 16.76
N PHE A 158 0.56 20.34 15.87
CA PHE A 158 1.74 21.20 15.83
C PHE A 158 1.41 22.61 15.32
N GLY A 159 0.43 22.75 14.42
CA GLY A 159 -0.01 24.02 13.87
C GLY A 159 -0.70 24.95 14.88
N THR A 160 -1.31 24.42 15.94
CA THR A 160 -2.09 25.21 16.92
C THR A 160 -1.25 26.25 17.66
N TYR A 161 -0.01 25.92 18.05
CA TYR A 161 0.89 26.82 18.76
C TYR A 161 2.35 26.61 18.35
N ARG A 162 3.06 27.70 17.99
CA ARG A 162 4.46 27.63 17.55
C ARG A 162 5.51 27.61 18.68
N SER A 163 5.10 27.48 19.93
CA SER A 163 6.02 27.52 21.07
C SER A 163 6.88 26.25 21.18
N GLU A 164 8.10 26.37 21.68
CA GLU A 164 8.98 25.22 21.95
C GLU A 164 8.34 24.22 22.92
N ALA A 165 7.57 24.71 23.90
CA ALA A 165 6.81 23.88 24.83
C ALA A 165 5.75 23.03 24.09
N ASN A 166 5.00 23.62 23.15
CA ASN A 166 4.03 22.88 22.33
C ASN A 166 4.72 21.81 21.48
N ARG A 167 5.85 22.16 20.85
CA ARG A 167 6.65 21.22 20.04
C ARG A 167 7.11 20.03 20.89
N LYS A 168 7.74 20.30 22.04
CA LYS A 168 8.27 19.25 22.93
C LYS A 168 7.18 18.29 23.42
N ILE A 169 6.03 18.82 23.84
CA ILE A 169 4.90 18.01 24.34
C ILE A 169 4.30 17.17 23.19
N ASN A 170 4.05 17.78 22.03
CA ASN A 170 3.45 17.09 20.89
C ASN A 170 4.39 16.04 20.29
N SER A 171 5.69 16.31 20.15
CA SER A 171 6.66 15.33 19.67
C SER A 171 6.63 14.06 20.53
N LYS A 172 6.67 14.21 21.87
CA LYS A 172 6.60 13.06 22.78
C LYS A 172 5.28 12.30 22.64
N LYS A 173 4.15 13.01 22.63
CA LYS A 173 2.81 12.41 22.52
C LYS A 173 2.67 11.61 21.23
N TRP A 174 2.96 12.22 20.08
CA TRP A 174 2.72 11.62 18.78
C TRP A 174 3.71 10.50 18.44
N PHE A 175 4.97 10.62 18.90
CA PHE A 175 5.92 9.53 18.82
C PHE A 175 5.41 8.30 19.58
N SER A 176 4.94 8.47 20.82
CA SER A 176 4.36 7.37 21.59
C SER A 176 3.11 6.76 20.95
N ILE A 177 2.21 7.58 20.38
CA ILE A 177 1.01 7.08 19.69
C ILE A 177 1.38 6.21 18.49
N LEU A 178 2.29 6.68 17.63
CA LEU A 178 2.70 5.95 16.43
C LEU A 178 3.50 4.68 16.78
N GLN A 179 4.35 4.74 17.81
CA GLN A 179 5.07 3.57 18.32
C GLN A 179 4.08 2.51 18.86
N GLN A 180 3.14 2.91 19.73
CA GLN A 180 2.14 1.98 20.29
C GLN A 180 1.28 1.33 19.21
N TYR A 181 0.92 2.09 18.17
CA TYR A 181 0.17 1.56 17.04
C TYR A 181 0.96 0.47 16.28
N GLY A 182 2.25 0.71 16.01
CA GLY A 182 3.12 -0.27 15.37
C GLY A 182 3.30 -1.55 16.21
N GLU A 183 3.56 -1.38 17.51
CA GLU A 183 3.74 -2.50 18.46
C GLU A 183 2.48 -3.39 18.52
N GLN A 184 1.29 -2.79 18.58
CA GLN A 184 0.01 -3.52 18.65
C GLN A 184 -0.26 -4.34 17.37
N LEU A 185 0.19 -3.88 16.22
CA LEU A 185 -0.04 -4.54 14.93
C LEU A 185 0.84 -5.78 14.73
N HIS A 186 1.91 -5.92 15.51
CA HIS A 186 2.92 -6.98 15.35
C HIS A 186 3.39 -7.06 13.89
N GLU A 187 3.69 -5.90 13.31
CA GLU A 187 4.07 -5.73 11.91
C GLU A 187 5.19 -4.69 11.78
N PRO A 188 6.46 -5.11 11.63
CA PRO A 188 7.60 -4.21 11.61
C PRO A 188 7.55 -3.20 10.44
N LEU A 189 6.86 -3.52 9.34
CA LEU A 189 6.70 -2.58 8.24
C LEU A 189 5.90 -1.33 8.64
N ALA A 190 4.97 -1.43 9.59
CA ALA A 190 4.22 -0.29 10.11
C ALA A 190 5.09 0.66 10.95
N GLU A 191 5.99 0.10 11.75
CA GLU A 191 6.99 0.88 12.50
C GLU A 191 7.98 1.56 11.55
N LEU A 192 8.48 0.82 10.54
CA LEU A 192 9.39 1.35 9.53
C LEU A 192 8.76 2.52 8.75
N TYR A 193 7.48 2.40 8.39
CA TYR A 193 6.72 3.46 7.71
C TYR A 193 6.60 4.72 8.57
N SER A 194 6.31 4.55 9.87
CA SER A 194 6.25 5.66 10.82
C SER A 194 7.62 6.31 11.02
N TYR A 195 8.68 5.49 11.12
CA TYR A 195 10.05 5.97 11.25
C TYR A 195 10.52 6.75 10.03
N ALA A 196 10.19 6.30 8.81
CA ALA A 196 10.53 6.98 7.57
C ALA A 196 10.10 8.45 7.62
N PHE A 197 8.89 8.72 8.11
CA PHE A 197 8.38 10.07 8.30
C PHE A 197 9.15 10.88 9.35
N PHE A 198 9.39 10.31 10.54
CA PHE A 198 10.10 11.05 11.60
C PHE A 198 11.57 11.33 11.26
N SER A 199 12.21 10.43 10.51
CA SER A 199 13.61 10.55 10.11
C SER A 199 13.83 11.59 9.00
N ASP A 200 12.77 11.96 8.28
CA ASP A 200 12.82 12.94 7.21
C ASP A 200 12.98 14.36 7.77
N ARG A 201 14.17 14.93 7.53
CA ARG A 201 14.52 16.29 7.97
C ARG A 201 13.88 17.40 7.13
N ALA A 202 13.29 17.07 5.99
CA ALA A 202 12.53 18.03 5.20
C ALA A 202 11.14 18.32 5.80
N GLN A 203 10.69 17.50 6.77
CA GLN A 203 9.40 17.68 7.40
C GLN A 203 9.36 19.00 8.21
N PRO A 204 8.27 19.80 8.09
CA PRO A 204 8.12 21.09 8.77
C PRO A 204 7.97 20.97 10.31
N LEU A 205 8.08 19.76 10.85
CA LEU A 205 8.04 19.47 12.28
C LEU A 205 9.41 19.69 12.97
N HIS A 206 10.51 19.71 12.19
CA HIS A 206 11.89 19.94 12.66
C HIS A 206 12.24 21.43 12.78
#